data_AF-A0A3G7TQZ8-F1
#
_entry.id   AF-A0A3G7TQZ8-F1
#
_cell.length_a   1.000
_cell.length_b   1.000
_cell.length_c   1.000
_cell.angle_alpha   90.00
_cell.angle_beta   90.00
_cell.angle_gamma   90.00
#
_symmetry.space_group_name_H-M   'P 1'
#
loop_
_entity.id
_entity.type
_entity.pdbx_description
1 polymer ?
#
loop_
_entity_poly.entity_id
_entity_poly.type
_entity_poly.pdbx_seq_one_letter_code
_entity_poly.pdbx_strand_id
1 'polypeptide(L)'
;MAKHAARPIKATYDLATLGARTRLGGEVATASSSVKVSSHRIGCVGDRVRYPDGTESKIVSGAGAALTQQGRPMAIVGSATDNGDSIISSLQSCAQVREYADGDGIPGLLQPGFEVPFISGESKTSR
;
A
#
# COMPACT_ATOMS: atom_id res chain seq x y z
N MET A 1 -28.12 -21.49 9.79
CA MET A 1 -26.80 -20.87 9.65
C MET A 1 -26.46 -20.84 8.16
N ALA A 2 -26.64 -19.70 7.48
CA ALA A 2 -26.24 -19.59 6.08
C ALA A 2 -24.71 -19.59 6.02
N LYS A 3 -24.12 -20.58 5.35
CA LYS A 3 -22.69 -20.61 5.05
C LYS A 3 -22.45 -19.52 4.00
N HIS A 4 -22.04 -18.32 4.41
CA HIS A 4 -21.57 -17.33 3.44
C HIS A 4 -20.43 -17.99 2.65
N ALA A 5 -20.64 -18.20 1.36
CA ALA A 5 -19.60 -18.66 0.47
C ALA A 5 -18.46 -17.63 0.52
N ALA A 6 -17.23 -18.10 0.74
CA ALA A 6 -16.07 -17.22 0.72
C ALA A 6 -15.94 -16.62 -0.69
N ARG A 7 -15.83 -15.29 -0.78
CA ARG A 7 -15.58 -14.62 -2.06
C ARG A 7 -14.22 -15.07 -2.61
N PRO A 8 -14.11 -15.35 -3.92
CA PRO A 8 -12.85 -15.80 -4.51
C PRO A 8 -11.80 -14.68 -4.45
N ILE A 9 -10.63 -14.99 -3.87
CA ILE A 9 -9.49 -14.06 -3.78
C ILE A 9 -8.64 -14.20 -5.04
N LYS A 10 -8.37 -13.08 -5.71
CA LYS A 10 -7.44 -12.99 -6.85
C LYS A 10 -5.99 -12.84 -6.35
N ALA A 11 -5.77 -11.96 -5.39
CA ALA A 11 -4.46 -11.71 -4.81
C ALA A 11 -4.55 -11.13 -3.39
N THR A 12 -3.48 -11.32 -2.62
CA THR A 12 -3.32 -10.81 -1.26
C THR A 12 -1.97 -10.10 -1.16
N TYR A 13 -1.96 -8.91 -0.55
CA TYR A 13 -0.78 -8.07 -0.43
C TYR A 13 -0.57 -7.66 1.03
N ASP A 14 0.57 -8.01 1.62
CA ASP A 14 0.93 -7.57 2.97
C ASP A 14 1.21 -6.07 2.98
N LEU A 15 0.79 -5.35 4.04
CA LEU A 15 1.19 -3.96 4.22
C LEU A 15 2.70 -3.87 4.44
N ALA A 16 3.38 -3.02 3.68
CA ALA A 16 4.82 -2.85 3.76
C ALA A 16 5.21 -2.06 5.01
N THR A 17 6.08 -2.64 5.82
CA THR A 17 6.55 -2.04 7.07
C THR A 17 7.77 -1.15 6.85
N LEU A 18 8.05 -0.27 7.81
CA LEU A 18 9.41 0.23 8.03
C LEU A 18 10.37 -0.96 8.16
N GLY A 19 11.49 -0.93 7.43
CA GLY A 19 12.42 -2.06 7.33
C GLY A 19 12.05 -3.14 6.30
N ALA A 20 10.95 -2.98 5.56
CA ALA A 20 10.62 -3.85 4.43
C ALA A 20 11.71 -3.79 3.36
N ARG A 21 11.95 -4.90 2.65
CA ARG A 21 13.02 -4.99 1.64
C ARG A 21 12.50 -4.92 0.21
N THR A 22 13.33 -4.38 -0.67
CA THR A 22 13.11 -4.37 -2.11
C THR A 22 13.96 -5.40 -2.83
N ARG A 23 13.66 -5.64 -4.12
CA ARG A 23 14.34 -6.67 -4.93
C ARG A 23 15.80 -6.33 -5.20
N LEU A 24 16.16 -5.06 -5.36
CA LEU A 24 17.55 -4.62 -5.56
C LEU A 24 18.29 -4.38 -4.23
N GLY A 25 17.75 -4.85 -3.12
CA GLY A 25 18.43 -4.82 -1.81
C GLY A 25 18.21 -3.52 -1.01
N GLY A 26 17.28 -2.67 -1.44
CA GLY A 26 16.86 -1.50 -0.68
C GLY A 26 16.02 -1.86 0.54
N GLU A 27 15.97 -0.93 1.49
CA GLU A 27 15.17 -1.03 2.70
C GLU A 27 14.29 0.22 2.89
N VAL A 28 13.00 0.03 3.21
CA VAL A 28 12.09 1.13 3.54
C VAL A 28 12.60 1.82 4.80
N ALA A 29 13.10 3.05 4.64
CA ALA A 29 13.81 3.81 5.65
C ALA A 29 12.91 4.82 6.38
N THR A 30 11.78 5.21 5.79
CA THR A 30 10.77 6.06 6.45
C THR A 30 9.40 5.42 6.41
N ALA A 31 8.59 5.73 7.42
CA ALA A 31 7.18 5.36 7.46
C ALA A 31 6.40 6.56 7.99
N SER A 32 5.82 7.32 7.06
CA SER A 32 5.08 8.55 7.35
C SER A 32 3.71 8.30 7.98
N SER A 33 3.19 7.07 7.86
CA SER A 33 1.96 6.68 8.55
C SER A 33 2.10 6.68 10.07
N SER A 34 1.03 7.06 10.76
CA SER A 34 0.85 6.82 12.19
C SER A 34 0.36 5.40 12.49
N VAL A 35 -0.02 4.62 11.47
CA VAL A 35 -0.53 3.25 11.62
C VAL A 35 0.61 2.31 11.99
N LYS A 36 0.37 1.50 13.02
CA LYS A 36 1.24 0.40 13.45
C LYS A 36 0.48 -0.92 13.41
N VAL A 37 1.14 -1.94 12.90
CA VAL A 37 0.63 -3.31 12.84
C VAL A 37 1.71 -4.21 13.41
N SER A 38 1.38 -5.02 14.43
CA SER A 38 2.35 -5.87 15.13
C SER A 38 3.62 -5.12 15.55
N SER A 39 3.46 -3.90 16.08
CA SER A 39 4.55 -2.98 16.46
C SER A 39 5.39 -2.40 15.32
N HIS A 40 5.11 -2.72 14.06
CA HIS A 40 5.78 -2.16 12.89
C HIS A 40 4.97 -0.99 12.29
N ARG A 41 5.62 0.15 12.02
CA ARG A 41 4.98 1.25 11.27
C ARG A 41 4.81 0.85 9.81
N ILE A 42 3.70 1.26 9.21
CA ILE A 42 3.42 1.00 7.80
C ILE A 42 3.89 2.17 6.94
N GLY A 43 4.54 1.89 5.82
CA GLY A 43 4.95 2.90 4.84
C GLY A 43 3.78 3.40 4.00
N CYS A 44 3.93 4.58 3.40
CA CYS A 44 3.01 5.15 2.42
C CYS A 44 3.76 5.51 1.13
N VAL A 45 3.02 5.68 0.03
CA VAL A 45 3.56 6.29 -1.21
C VAL A 45 4.22 7.62 -0.86
N GLY A 46 5.47 7.80 -1.28
CA GLY A 46 6.34 8.95 -0.99
C GLY A 46 7.35 8.72 0.15
N ASP A 47 7.22 7.63 0.91
CA ASP A 47 8.26 7.22 1.87
C ASP A 47 9.53 6.75 1.16
N ARG A 48 10.67 6.88 1.85
CA ARG A 48 12.00 6.64 1.29
C ARG A 48 12.42 5.19 1.43
N VAL A 49 13.17 4.73 0.43
CA VAL A 49 13.90 3.48 0.42
C VAL A 49 15.38 3.80 0.30
N ARG A 50 16.22 3.21 1.15
CA ARG A 50 17.66 3.39 1.16
C ARG A 50 18.37 2.13 0.69
N TYR A 51 19.37 2.28 -0.16
CA TYR A 51 20.12 1.17 -0.74
C TYR A 51 21.52 1.02 -0.11
N PRO A 52 22.16 -0.15 -0.26
CA PRO A 52 23.49 -0.40 0.30
C PRO A 52 24.59 0.51 -0.24
N ASP A 53 24.43 1.01 -1.47
CA ASP A 53 25.34 1.98 -2.10
C ASP A 53 25.17 3.41 -1.56
N GLY A 54 24.21 3.62 -0.65
CA GLY A 54 23.90 4.92 -0.06
C GLY A 54 22.89 5.75 -0.85
N THR A 55 22.42 5.29 -2.01
CA THR A 55 21.38 5.97 -2.77
C THR A 55 20.02 5.85 -2.07
N GLU A 56 19.12 6.79 -2.39
CA GLU A 56 17.74 6.79 -1.92
C GLU A 56 16.78 6.85 -3.11
N SER A 57 15.62 6.22 -2.95
CA SER A 57 14.49 6.24 -3.87
C SER A 57 13.20 6.48 -3.08
N LYS A 58 12.09 6.79 -3.74
CA LYS A 58 10.77 6.91 -3.10
C LYS A 58 9.84 5.81 -3.56
N ILE A 59 8.98 5.36 -2.66
CA ILE A 59 7.84 4.50 -2.99
C ILE A 59 6.86 5.30 -3.85
N VAL A 60 6.49 4.81 -5.03
CA VAL A 60 5.61 5.52 -5.97
C VAL A 60 4.25 4.86 -6.18
N SER A 61 4.07 3.63 -5.73
CA SER A 61 2.78 2.92 -5.80
C SER A 61 2.43 2.19 -4.50
N GLY A 62 1.18 1.77 -4.35
CA GLY A 62 0.66 1.21 -3.09
C GLY A 62 -0.68 0.51 -3.25
N ALA A 63 -1.46 0.51 -2.17
CA ALA A 63 -2.79 -0.11 -2.09
C ALA A 63 -3.86 0.58 -2.97
N GLY A 64 -3.51 1.64 -3.70
CA GLY A 64 -4.47 2.46 -4.44
C GLY A 64 -5.57 3.01 -3.52
N ALA A 65 -6.81 2.94 -3.99
CA ALA A 65 -7.99 3.37 -3.25
C ALA A 65 -8.40 2.42 -2.11
N ALA A 66 -7.85 1.20 -2.04
CA ALA A 66 -8.27 0.23 -1.02
C ALA A 66 -7.84 0.62 0.40
N LEU A 67 -6.69 1.29 0.53
CA LEU A 67 -6.21 1.74 1.84
C LEU A 67 -5.33 2.97 1.71
N THR A 68 -5.77 4.08 2.30
CA THR A 68 -5.08 5.37 2.25
C THR A 68 -4.93 5.94 3.65
N GLN A 69 -3.89 6.75 3.85
CA GLN A 69 -3.64 7.50 5.07
C GLN A 69 -3.31 8.94 4.68
N GLN A 70 -4.13 9.89 5.13
CA GLN A 70 -4.02 11.31 4.75
C GLN A 70 -3.98 11.53 3.23
N GLY A 71 -4.81 10.81 2.48
CA GLY A 71 -4.86 10.89 1.01
C GLY A 71 -3.70 10.21 0.27
N ARG A 72 -2.76 9.57 0.98
CA ARG A 72 -1.66 8.83 0.38
C ARG A 72 -1.93 7.32 0.45
N PRO A 73 -1.85 6.57 -0.65
CA PRO A 73 -1.97 5.12 -0.59
C PRO A 73 -0.92 4.51 0.35
N MET A 74 -1.34 3.56 1.17
CA MET A 74 -0.42 2.79 2.01
C MET A 74 0.43 1.86 1.12
N ALA A 75 1.70 1.68 1.46
CA ALA A 75 2.61 0.81 0.74
C ALA A 75 2.30 -0.66 1.04
N ILE A 76 2.47 -1.53 0.05
CA ILE A 76 2.22 -2.97 0.13
C ILE A 76 3.37 -3.74 -0.53
N VAL A 77 3.46 -5.04 -0.26
CA VAL A 77 4.35 -5.91 -1.06
C VAL A 77 3.90 -5.85 -2.53
N GLY A 78 4.84 -5.59 -3.43
CA GLY A 78 4.62 -5.29 -4.84
C GLY A 78 4.70 -3.79 -5.18
N SER A 79 4.67 -2.89 -4.19
CA SER A 79 4.84 -1.44 -4.41
C SER A 79 6.14 -1.14 -5.14
N ALA A 80 6.06 -0.32 -6.18
CA ALA A 80 7.20 0.13 -6.97
C ALA A 80 7.89 1.33 -6.31
N THR A 81 9.17 1.50 -6.62
CA THR A 81 9.97 2.67 -6.27
C THR A 81 10.36 3.46 -7.53
N ASP A 82 10.70 4.76 -7.39
CA ASP A 82 10.98 5.64 -8.54
C ASP A 82 12.19 5.22 -9.40
N ASN A 83 13.09 4.40 -8.84
CA ASN A 83 14.24 3.84 -9.55
C ASN A 83 13.92 2.50 -10.26
N GLY A 84 12.65 2.09 -10.31
CA GLY A 84 12.20 0.87 -10.99
C GLY A 84 12.32 -0.42 -10.17
N ASP A 85 12.65 -0.33 -8.88
CA ASP A 85 12.64 -1.47 -7.97
C ASP A 85 11.22 -1.73 -7.41
N SER A 86 11.05 -2.78 -6.60
CA SER A 86 9.78 -3.13 -5.97
C SER A 86 9.99 -3.76 -4.59
N ILE A 87 9.10 -3.44 -3.66
CA ILE A 87 9.05 -4.02 -2.32
C ILE A 87 8.63 -5.49 -2.42
N ILE A 88 9.40 -6.40 -1.82
CA ILE A 88 9.18 -7.86 -1.90
C ILE A 88 8.90 -8.50 -0.54
N SER A 89 9.05 -7.76 0.56
CA SER A 89 8.83 -8.31 1.90
C SER A 89 8.13 -7.32 2.83
N SER A 90 7.62 -7.86 3.92
CA SER A 90 7.14 -7.11 5.07
C SER A 90 7.55 -7.84 6.34
N LEU A 91 7.71 -7.11 7.45
CA LEU A 91 8.01 -7.70 8.75
C LEU A 91 6.74 -8.20 9.47
N GLN A 92 5.57 -8.03 8.86
CA GLN A 92 4.28 -8.50 9.36
C GLN A 92 3.47 -9.14 8.22
N SER A 93 2.59 -10.08 8.55
CA SER A 93 1.64 -10.70 7.61
C SER A 93 0.20 -10.78 8.15
N CYS A 94 -0.13 -10.03 9.20
CA CYS A 94 -1.45 -10.07 9.83
C CYS A 94 -2.44 -9.06 9.22
N ALA A 95 -1.95 -7.96 8.65
CA ALA A 95 -2.78 -6.97 7.96
C ALA A 95 -2.44 -6.96 6.46
N GLN A 96 -3.47 -7.16 5.64
CA GLN A 96 -3.34 -7.41 4.20
C GLN A 96 -4.45 -6.70 3.41
N VAL A 97 -4.13 -6.26 2.20
CA VAL A 97 -5.10 -5.87 1.18
C VAL A 97 -5.44 -7.10 0.35
N ARG A 98 -6.73 -7.34 0.09
CA ARG A 98 -7.20 -8.45 -0.74
C ARG A 98 -7.89 -7.92 -1.98
N GLU A 99 -7.41 -8.33 -3.15
CA GLU A 99 -8.11 -8.16 -4.40
C GLU A 99 -8.99 -9.39 -4.64
N TYR A 100 -10.29 -9.18 -4.84
CA TYR A 100 -11.23 -10.27 -5.11
C TYR A 100 -11.42 -10.47 -6.60
N ALA A 101 -11.52 -11.74 -7.04
CA ALA A 101 -11.63 -12.10 -8.45
C ALA A 101 -13.02 -11.77 -9.03
N ASP A 102 -14.02 -11.62 -8.18
CA ASP A 102 -15.40 -11.30 -8.53
C ASP A 102 -15.72 -9.79 -8.51
N GLY A 103 -14.71 -8.92 -8.34
CA GLY A 103 -14.86 -7.47 -8.34
C GLY A 103 -14.18 -6.79 -9.53
N ASP A 104 -14.43 -5.49 -9.69
CA ASP A 104 -13.90 -4.65 -10.79
C ASP A 104 -12.40 -4.29 -10.66
N GLY A 105 -11.69 -4.91 -9.72
CA GLY A 105 -10.33 -4.55 -9.32
C GLY A 105 -10.28 -3.39 -8.32
N ILE A 106 -9.09 -3.13 -7.79
CA ILE A 106 -8.86 -2.01 -6.87
C ILE A 106 -8.29 -0.83 -7.68
N PRO A 107 -8.99 0.32 -7.75
CA PRO A 107 -8.47 1.51 -8.44
C PRO A 107 -7.10 1.91 -7.88
N GLY A 108 -6.12 2.10 -8.77
CA GLY A 108 -4.78 2.55 -8.39
C GLY A 108 -3.90 1.51 -7.71
N LEU A 109 -4.34 0.26 -7.59
CA LEU A 109 -3.55 -0.81 -6.96
C LEU A 109 -2.23 -0.99 -7.71
N LEU A 110 -1.13 -0.83 -6.98
CA LEU A 110 0.24 -0.90 -7.50
C LEU A 110 0.55 0.04 -8.66
N GLN A 111 -0.33 1.01 -8.97
CA GLN A 111 -0.15 1.99 -10.03
C GLN A 111 0.70 3.16 -9.53
N PRO A 112 1.86 3.44 -10.16
CA PRO A 112 2.66 4.63 -9.84
C PRO A 112 1.89 5.93 -10.12
N GLY A 113 2.01 6.90 -9.21
CA GLY A 113 1.40 8.23 -9.39
C GLY A 113 -0.12 8.26 -9.26
N PHE A 114 -0.74 7.22 -8.70
CA PHE A 114 -2.17 7.24 -8.41
C PHE A 114 -2.50 8.31 -7.37
N GLU A 115 -3.38 9.24 -7.75
CA GLU A 115 -3.94 10.24 -6.85
C GLU A 115 -5.31 9.77 -6.36
N VAL A 116 -5.49 9.81 -5.04
CA VAL A 116 -6.77 9.43 -4.43
C VAL A 116 -7.78 10.54 -4.74
N PRO A 117 -8.91 10.24 -5.40
CA PRO A 117 -9.90 11.26 -5.69
C PRO A 117 -10.43 11.85 -4.38
N PHE A 118 -10.30 13.17 -4.23
CA PHE A 118 -10.89 13.89 -3.10
C PHE A 118 -12.41 13.83 -3.23
N ILE A 119 -13.07 13.04 -2.38
CA ILE A 119 -14.53 13.11 -2.27
C ILE A 119 -14.86 14.37 -1.46
N SER A 120 -15.08 15.50 -2.14
CA SER A 120 -15.78 16.63 -1.53
C SER A 120 -17.19 16.14 -1.23
N GLY A 121 -17.51 15.95 0.05
CA GLY A 121 -18.87 15.68 0.46
C GLY A 121 -19.76 16.86 0.08
N GLU A 122 -20.40 16.80 -1.08
CA GLU A 122 -21.56 17.63 -1.35
C GLU A 122 -22.68 17.15 -0.43
N SER A 123 -22.73 17.76 0.76
CA SER A 123 -23.91 17.72 1.60
C SER A 123 -25.01 18.43 0.81
N LYS A 124 -25.80 17.68 0.05
CA LYS A 124 -27.10 18.15 -0.44
C LYS A 124 -27.99 18.36 0.77
N THR A 125 -27.87 19.54 1.38
CA THR A 125 -28.95 20.11 2.20
C THR A 125 -30.08 20.43 1.24
N SER A 126 -31.01 19.49 1.08
CA SER A 126 -32.30 19.79 0.45
C SER A 126 -33.05 20.73 1.41
N ARG A 127 -33.33 21.94 0.92
CA ARG A 127 -34.39 22.80 1.45
C ARG A 127 -35.75 22.23 1.07
#